data_AF-A0A930ML64-F1
#
_entry.id   AF-A0A930ML64-F1
#
_cell.length_a   1.000
_cell.length_b   1.000
_cell.length_c   1.000
_cell.angle_alpha   90.00
_cell.angle_beta   90.00
_cell.angle_gamma   90.00
#
_symmetry.space_group_name_H-M   'P 1'
#
loop_
_entity.id
_entity.type
_entity.pdbx_description
1 polymer ?
#
loop_
_entity_poly.entity_id
_entity_poly.type
_entity_poly.pdbx_seq_one_letter_code
_entity_poly.pdbx_strand_id
1 'polypeptide(L)'
;TTWGYKVDANGKPVKALSMAEPGTVMDRLAKHFSRYTFEKASAITGMPVADIKKAAELFSSITPTVMMYALGMTQHTIGVENIRCFTIIQLLMGNIGVSGGGIDALRGQPNVQSSTDYGIMFQYYPAYLSYPTHADDTLAKWTHHNGTFRAKFLKNLLKAWFGDAANAGNDYLFNALPIRNGTHNDSLYVMFEKAIEGKMKCIYVCGQNPQITNANLTIVNKGLKNLNTLIVQDVFVNETAAFWERPGDNPADIQTEVIFMPAASYLERCGTMTNSMRMIQWRMKGPDPTNDSRPDYWICDKLWKRIVELYKDSTDPKDNTIKLLTWNYGDPEANGEAYVENIMKECNGYDLKDGHLLRGIREIRDDGTTMAGMWIFTGVYGDGVHMAKRRGQEDNGNMGIYPNYAWVWPDNIHMLYNRASCDENGKPVRPDQALVWWDEAK
;
A
#
# COMPACT_ATOMS: atom_id res chain seq x y z
N THR A 1 -23.84 -4.24 -18.27
CA THR A 1 -23.54 -5.39 -17.40
C THR A 1 -24.72 -5.60 -16.46
N THR A 2 -25.11 -6.84 -16.13
CA THR A 2 -26.29 -7.12 -15.28
C THR A 2 -26.03 -6.95 -13.77
N TRP A 3 -24.80 -6.65 -13.36
CA TRP A 3 -24.37 -6.55 -11.95
C TRP A 3 -24.37 -5.11 -11.41
N GLY A 4 -25.36 -4.31 -11.82
CA GLY A 4 -25.59 -2.97 -11.29
C GLY A 4 -26.75 -2.94 -10.29
N TYR A 5 -26.80 -1.92 -9.43
CA TYR A 5 -27.99 -1.64 -8.64
C TYR A 5 -29.11 -1.08 -9.54
N LYS A 6 -30.36 -1.34 -9.16
CA LYS A 6 -31.48 -0.54 -9.67
C LYS A 6 -31.29 0.89 -9.18
N VAL A 7 -31.32 1.86 -10.08
CA VAL A 7 -31.17 3.28 -9.75
C VAL A 7 -32.49 4.02 -9.85
N ASP A 8 -32.64 5.08 -9.06
CA ASP A 8 -33.76 6.01 -9.13
C ASP A 8 -33.58 7.05 -10.27
N ALA A 9 -34.50 8.00 -10.38
CA ALA A 9 -34.45 9.06 -11.39
C ALA A 9 -33.20 9.97 -11.28
N ASN A 10 -32.51 9.97 -10.13
CA ASN A 10 -31.28 10.73 -9.90
C ASN A 10 -30.02 9.87 -10.08
N GLY A 11 -30.15 8.63 -10.56
CA GLY A 11 -29.04 7.70 -10.71
C GLY A 11 -28.52 7.11 -9.40
N LYS A 12 -29.24 7.24 -8.27
CA LYS A 12 -28.84 6.68 -6.98
C LYS A 12 -29.40 5.28 -6.78
N PRO A 13 -28.66 4.34 -6.16
CA PRO A 13 -29.19 3.02 -5.83
C PRO A 13 -30.48 3.09 -5.02
N VAL A 14 -31.53 2.40 -5.47
CA VAL A 14 -32.81 2.31 -4.76
C VAL A 14 -32.61 1.54 -3.45
N LYS A 15 -33.10 2.08 -2.34
CA LYS A 15 -33.09 1.44 -1.02
C LYS A 15 -34.44 0.75 -0.77
N ALA A 16 -34.39 -0.50 -0.31
CA ALA A 16 -35.58 -1.24 0.11
C ALA A 16 -36.03 -0.81 1.52
N LEU A 17 -37.32 -1.03 1.83
CA LEU A 17 -37.87 -0.76 3.17
C LEU A 17 -37.50 -1.87 4.16
N SER A 18 -37.28 -3.09 3.67
CA SER A 18 -36.81 -4.24 4.44
C SER A 18 -35.69 -5.00 3.73
N MET A 19 -34.75 -5.53 4.52
CA MET A 19 -33.70 -6.43 4.04
C MET A 19 -34.25 -7.77 3.51
N ALA A 20 -35.46 -8.17 3.92
CA ALA A 20 -36.07 -9.43 3.49
C ALA A 20 -36.80 -9.34 2.14
N GLU A 21 -36.91 -8.15 1.56
CA GLU A 21 -37.64 -7.97 0.31
C GLU A 21 -36.98 -8.69 -0.88
N PRO A 22 -37.76 -9.28 -1.80
CA PRO A 22 -37.24 -9.89 -3.00
C PRO A 22 -36.39 -8.92 -3.83
N GLY A 23 -35.24 -9.40 -4.31
CA GLY A 23 -34.36 -8.63 -5.19
C GLY A 23 -33.35 -7.72 -4.47
N THR A 24 -33.45 -7.59 -3.15
CA THR A 24 -32.44 -6.94 -2.31
C THR A 24 -31.11 -7.69 -2.32
N VAL A 25 -30.04 -7.04 -1.84
CA VAL A 25 -28.73 -7.68 -1.68
C VAL A 25 -28.82 -8.89 -0.74
N MET A 26 -29.58 -8.78 0.36
CA MET A 26 -29.73 -9.84 1.35
C MET A 26 -30.53 -11.04 0.83
N ASP A 27 -31.63 -10.81 0.10
CA ASP A 27 -32.38 -11.88 -0.58
C ASP A 27 -31.48 -12.64 -1.58
N ARG A 28 -30.72 -11.90 -2.40
CA ARG A 28 -29.79 -12.49 -3.36
C ARG A 28 -28.65 -13.25 -2.68
N LEU A 29 -28.14 -12.73 -1.57
CA LEU A 29 -27.10 -13.39 -0.77
C LEU A 29 -27.60 -14.73 -0.23
N ALA A 30 -28.78 -14.74 0.41
CA ALA A 30 -29.40 -15.96 0.94
C ALA A 30 -29.63 -17.00 -0.16
N LYS A 31 -30.17 -16.59 -1.31
CA LYS A 31 -30.34 -17.47 -2.49
C LYS A 31 -29.03 -18.00 -3.05
N HIS A 32 -27.97 -17.19 -3.08
CA HIS A 32 -26.67 -17.61 -3.59
C HIS A 32 -26.04 -18.70 -2.70
N PHE A 33 -26.08 -18.49 -1.38
CA PHE A 33 -25.45 -19.36 -0.39
C PHE A 33 -26.30 -20.56 0.04
N SER A 34 -27.61 -20.61 -0.27
CA SER A 34 -28.48 -21.77 0.02
C SER A 34 -27.98 -23.10 -0.54
N ARG A 35 -27.17 -23.04 -1.61
CA ARG A 35 -26.57 -24.22 -2.25
C ARG A 35 -25.45 -24.85 -1.42
N TYR A 36 -24.96 -24.20 -0.38
CA TYR A 36 -23.84 -24.66 0.46
C TYR A 36 -24.37 -25.26 1.76
N THR A 37 -25.03 -26.41 1.67
CA THR A 37 -25.45 -27.19 2.86
C THR A 37 -24.23 -27.78 3.57
N PHE A 38 -24.40 -28.24 4.82
CA PHE A 38 -23.31 -28.88 5.56
C PHE A 38 -22.76 -30.13 4.86
N GLU A 39 -23.62 -30.93 4.23
CA GLU A 39 -23.24 -32.12 3.47
C GLU A 39 -22.41 -31.74 2.25
N LYS A 40 -22.80 -30.69 1.53
CA LYS A 40 -22.04 -30.21 0.38
C LYS A 40 -20.69 -29.62 0.81
N ALA A 41 -20.67 -28.83 1.89
CA ALA A 41 -19.43 -28.29 2.44
C ALA A 41 -18.49 -29.43 2.87
N SER A 42 -19.02 -30.47 3.53
CA SER A 42 -18.28 -31.68 3.90
C SER A 42 -17.70 -32.40 2.69
N ALA A 43 -18.50 -32.61 1.64
CA ALA A 43 -18.05 -33.26 0.41
C ALA A 43 -16.91 -32.50 -0.31
N ILE A 44 -16.88 -31.17 -0.22
CA ILE A 44 -15.85 -30.33 -0.86
C ILE A 44 -14.59 -30.21 0.01
N THR A 45 -14.75 -29.99 1.31
CA THR A 45 -13.64 -29.68 2.22
C THR A 45 -12.99 -30.92 2.82
N GLY A 46 -13.70 -32.06 2.83
CA GLY A 46 -13.31 -33.26 3.55
C GLY A 46 -13.56 -33.20 5.07
N MET A 47 -14.06 -32.08 5.61
CA MET A 47 -14.39 -31.98 7.03
C MET A 47 -15.69 -32.73 7.36
N PRO A 48 -15.80 -33.44 8.50
CA PRO A 48 -17.04 -34.05 8.94
C PRO A 48 -18.17 -33.01 9.11
N VAL A 49 -19.40 -33.35 8.71
CA VAL A 49 -20.59 -32.49 8.87
C VAL A 49 -20.74 -31.98 10.30
N ALA A 50 -20.50 -32.85 11.30
CA ALA A 50 -20.61 -32.50 12.71
C ALA A 50 -19.63 -31.38 13.11
N ASP A 51 -18.40 -31.41 12.58
CA ASP A 51 -17.37 -30.40 12.89
C ASP A 51 -17.67 -29.08 12.21
N ILE A 52 -18.15 -29.10 10.95
CA ILE A 52 -18.57 -27.88 10.25
C ILE A 52 -19.73 -27.21 10.99
N LYS A 53 -20.73 -28.00 11.41
CA LYS A 53 -21.88 -27.50 12.16
C LYS A 53 -21.44 -26.91 13.50
N LYS A 54 -20.58 -27.61 14.25
CA LYS A 54 -20.02 -27.12 15.51
C LYS A 54 -19.25 -25.82 15.33
N ALA A 55 -18.43 -25.70 14.28
CA ALA A 55 -17.69 -24.48 13.98
C ALA A 55 -18.65 -23.31 13.66
N ALA A 56 -19.68 -23.55 12.86
CA ALA A 56 -20.69 -22.53 12.52
C ALA A 56 -21.48 -22.07 13.75
N GLU A 57 -21.95 -23.00 14.59
CA GLU A 57 -22.65 -22.69 15.85
C GLU A 57 -21.76 -21.91 16.83
N LEU A 58 -20.51 -22.32 17.01
CA LEU A 58 -19.57 -21.62 17.87
C LEU A 58 -19.29 -20.19 17.37
N PHE A 59 -19.01 -20.05 16.07
CA PHE A 59 -18.67 -18.76 15.49
C PHE A 59 -19.85 -17.77 15.52
N SER A 60 -21.07 -18.26 15.28
CA SER A 60 -22.28 -17.43 15.26
C SER A 60 -22.86 -17.10 16.64
N SER A 61 -22.49 -17.83 17.69
CA SER A 61 -23.00 -17.61 19.06
C SER A 61 -22.17 -16.62 19.88
N ILE A 62 -21.01 -16.19 19.39
CA ILE A 62 -20.09 -15.27 20.08
C ILE A 62 -19.94 -14.01 19.23
N THR A 63 -20.00 -12.83 19.86
CA THR A 63 -19.71 -11.56 19.21
C THR A 63 -19.17 -10.54 20.23
N PRO A 64 -18.08 -9.81 19.94
CA PRO A 64 -17.41 -9.77 18.65
C PRO A 64 -16.47 -10.97 18.42
N THR A 65 -16.27 -11.34 17.15
CA THR A 65 -15.21 -12.26 16.73
C THR A 65 -14.28 -11.56 15.75
N VAL A 66 -13.02 -12.01 15.69
CA VAL A 66 -12.01 -11.52 14.75
C VAL A 66 -11.66 -12.61 13.73
N MET A 67 -11.54 -12.23 12.46
CA MET A 67 -11.03 -13.11 11.40
C MET A 67 -9.56 -12.81 11.15
N MET A 68 -8.67 -13.70 11.59
CA MET A 68 -7.22 -13.58 11.38
C MET A 68 -6.78 -14.45 10.21
N TYR A 69 -6.13 -13.87 9.20
CA TYR A 69 -5.64 -14.63 8.05
C TYR A 69 -4.39 -14.02 7.40
N ALA A 70 -3.66 -14.81 6.62
CA ALA A 70 -2.52 -14.38 5.81
C ALA A 70 -2.51 -15.14 4.46
N LEU A 71 -1.40 -15.80 4.10
CA LEU A 71 -1.20 -16.40 2.77
C LEU A 71 -2.17 -17.53 2.42
N GLY A 72 -2.57 -18.33 3.42
CA GLY A 72 -3.39 -19.54 3.22
C GLY A 72 -4.70 -19.29 2.47
N MET A 73 -5.24 -18.07 2.55
CA MET A 73 -6.48 -17.69 1.86
C MET A 73 -6.27 -16.84 0.61
N THR A 74 -5.08 -16.24 0.42
CA THR A 74 -4.84 -15.24 -0.63
C THR A 74 -4.18 -15.80 -1.88
N GLN A 75 -3.33 -16.83 -1.76
CA GLN A 75 -2.54 -17.36 -2.88
C GLN A 75 -3.27 -18.45 -3.67
N HIS A 76 -4.49 -18.14 -4.10
CA HIS A 76 -5.33 -19.00 -4.94
C HIS A 76 -5.86 -18.20 -6.12
N THR A 77 -6.27 -18.87 -7.19
CA THR A 77 -6.94 -18.21 -8.33
C THR A 77 -8.24 -17.51 -7.95
N ILE A 78 -8.84 -17.89 -6.81
CA ILE A 78 -10.02 -17.28 -6.20
C ILE A 78 -9.72 -16.57 -4.87
N GLY A 79 -8.46 -16.22 -4.59
CA GLY A 79 -8.04 -15.68 -3.29
C GLY A 79 -8.80 -14.41 -2.86
N VAL A 80 -9.17 -13.55 -3.80
CA VAL A 80 -10.01 -12.37 -3.52
C VAL A 80 -11.39 -12.78 -3.01
N GLU A 81 -11.98 -13.82 -3.62
CA GLU A 81 -13.31 -14.31 -3.24
C GLU A 81 -13.32 -14.97 -1.87
N ASN A 82 -12.25 -15.71 -1.53
CA ASN A 82 -12.05 -16.24 -0.18
C ASN A 82 -12.14 -15.15 0.90
N ILE A 83 -11.47 -14.01 0.68
CA ILE A 83 -11.47 -12.88 1.61
C ILE A 83 -12.83 -12.16 1.62
N ARG A 84 -13.51 -12.07 0.46
CA ARG A 84 -14.87 -11.51 0.40
C ARG A 84 -15.83 -12.29 1.29
N CYS A 85 -15.72 -13.63 1.36
CA CYS A 85 -16.53 -14.44 2.27
C CYS A 85 -16.32 -14.06 3.75
N PHE A 86 -15.07 -13.83 4.18
CA PHE A 86 -14.79 -13.34 5.55
C PHE A 86 -15.43 -11.97 5.80
N THR A 87 -15.37 -11.09 4.80
CA THR A 87 -15.98 -9.75 4.87
C THR A 87 -17.49 -9.82 5.02
N ILE A 88 -18.16 -10.66 4.22
CA ILE A 88 -19.60 -10.89 4.31
C ILE A 88 -19.97 -11.39 5.70
N ILE A 89 -19.29 -12.41 6.21
CA ILE A 89 -19.56 -12.98 7.54
C ILE A 89 -19.39 -11.93 8.64
N GLN A 90 -18.29 -11.18 8.64
CA GLN A 90 -18.03 -10.16 9.67
C GLN A 90 -19.01 -8.99 9.61
N LEU A 91 -19.50 -8.62 8.41
CA LEU A 91 -20.56 -7.62 8.26
C LEU A 91 -21.91 -8.14 8.79
N LEU A 92 -22.29 -9.39 8.48
CA LEU A 92 -23.52 -10.00 8.99
C LEU A 92 -23.53 -10.11 10.51
N MET A 93 -22.37 -10.39 11.11
CA MET A 93 -22.18 -10.50 12.56
C MET A 93 -22.06 -9.14 13.27
N GLY A 94 -21.98 -8.02 12.53
CA GLY A 94 -21.77 -6.70 13.13
C GLY A 94 -20.40 -6.53 13.79
N ASN A 95 -19.38 -7.25 13.30
CA ASN A 95 -18.05 -7.28 13.91
C ASN A 95 -17.08 -6.24 13.32
N ILE A 96 -17.46 -5.49 12.29
CA ILE A 96 -16.58 -4.47 11.68
C ILE A 96 -16.63 -3.16 12.48
N GLY A 97 -15.46 -2.62 12.84
CA GLY A 97 -15.34 -1.32 13.51
C GLY A 97 -15.54 -1.35 15.03
N VAL A 98 -15.61 -2.53 15.64
CA VAL A 98 -15.74 -2.72 17.10
C VAL A 98 -14.47 -3.32 17.72
N SER A 99 -14.24 -3.05 19.00
CA SER A 99 -13.12 -3.66 19.74
C SER A 99 -13.28 -5.18 19.80
N GLY A 100 -12.20 -5.95 19.62
CA GLY A 100 -12.25 -7.42 19.56
C GLY A 100 -12.93 -8.01 18.31
N GLY A 101 -13.34 -7.16 17.36
CA GLY A 101 -13.92 -7.56 16.09
C GLY A 101 -12.97 -7.40 14.91
N GLY A 102 -13.52 -7.41 13.70
CA GLY A 102 -12.82 -7.00 12.49
C GLY A 102 -12.17 -8.14 11.71
N ILE A 103 -11.31 -7.75 10.79
CA ILE A 103 -10.58 -8.66 9.91
C ILE A 103 -9.10 -8.30 9.98
N ASP A 104 -8.36 -9.13 10.68
CA ASP A 104 -6.92 -8.99 10.85
C ASP A 104 -6.23 -9.74 9.72
N ALA A 105 -6.13 -9.05 8.57
CA ALA A 105 -5.29 -9.48 7.47
C ALA A 105 -3.82 -9.31 7.90
N LEU A 106 -3.20 -10.36 8.41
CA LEU A 106 -1.86 -10.32 8.97
C LEU A 106 -0.84 -10.14 7.84
N ARG A 107 -0.15 -9.00 7.86
CA ARG A 107 0.92 -8.67 6.90
C ARG A 107 2.15 -9.53 7.20
N GLY A 108 2.87 -9.92 6.14
CA GLY A 108 4.05 -10.78 6.22
C GLY A 108 5.33 -10.02 6.60
N GLN A 109 6.00 -9.43 5.61
CA GLN A 109 7.28 -8.73 5.85
C GLN A 109 7.10 -7.54 6.81
N PRO A 110 8.13 -7.19 7.61
CA PRO A 110 8.04 -6.14 8.64
C PRO A 110 7.51 -4.79 8.15
N ASN A 111 7.73 -4.47 6.86
CA ASN A 111 7.35 -3.21 6.25
C ASN A 111 6.52 -3.35 4.96
N VAL A 112 5.91 -4.53 4.69
CA VAL A 112 5.09 -4.72 3.47
C VAL A 112 3.89 -3.79 3.43
N GLN A 113 3.39 -3.38 4.61
CA GLN A 113 2.36 -2.36 4.68
C GLN A 113 2.86 -1.07 4.05
N SER A 114 4.04 -0.57 4.45
CA SER A 114 4.59 0.67 3.90
C SER A 114 4.98 0.54 2.42
N SER A 115 5.56 -0.57 1.96
CA SER A 115 5.89 -0.71 0.53
C SER A 115 4.62 -0.71 -0.33
N THR A 116 3.53 -1.26 0.20
CA THR A 116 2.19 -1.17 -0.42
C THR A 116 1.67 0.27 -0.38
N ASP A 117 1.82 0.94 0.77
CA ASP A 117 1.43 2.35 0.96
C ASP A 117 2.17 3.26 -0.04
N TYR A 118 3.47 3.03 -0.30
CA TYR A 118 4.26 3.76 -1.29
C TYR A 118 3.97 3.38 -2.75
N GLY A 119 3.07 2.42 -2.99
CA GLY A 119 2.73 2.01 -4.35
C GLY A 119 3.89 1.34 -5.08
N ILE A 120 4.72 0.54 -4.39
CA ILE A 120 5.76 -0.30 -5.04
C ILE A 120 5.09 -1.50 -5.73
N MET A 121 4.20 -1.19 -6.66
CA MET A 121 3.32 -2.07 -7.43
C MET A 121 2.97 -1.38 -8.75
N PHE A 122 2.79 -2.15 -9.82
CA PHE A 122 2.59 -1.58 -11.16
C PHE A 122 1.28 -0.80 -11.35
N GLN A 123 0.30 -0.99 -10.46
CA GLN A 123 -1.05 -0.44 -10.58
C GLN A 123 -1.34 0.78 -9.70
N TYR A 124 -0.49 1.08 -8.71
CA TYR A 124 -0.71 2.21 -7.79
C TYR A 124 0.47 3.16 -7.69
N TYR A 125 0.19 4.46 -7.76
CA TYR A 125 1.03 5.49 -7.18
C TYR A 125 1.00 5.42 -5.64
N PRO A 126 1.91 6.17 -4.98
CA PRO A 126 1.87 6.31 -3.52
C PRO A 126 0.48 6.66 -2.98
N ALA A 127 0.20 6.17 -1.78
CA ALA A 127 -1.05 6.31 -1.05
C ALA A 127 -2.30 5.81 -1.81
N TYR A 128 -2.17 4.67 -2.51
CA TYR A 128 -3.26 3.96 -3.18
C TYR A 128 -3.97 4.77 -4.28
N LEU A 129 -3.26 5.72 -4.88
CA LEU A 129 -3.74 6.45 -6.05
C LEU A 129 -3.55 5.57 -7.29
N SER A 130 -4.58 5.44 -8.13
CA SER A 130 -4.51 4.61 -9.33
C SER A 130 -3.52 5.20 -10.34
N TYR A 131 -2.63 4.38 -10.90
CA TYR A 131 -1.88 4.80 -12.09
C TYR A 131 -2.86 5.12 -13.24
N PRO A 132 -2.62 6.20 -14.00
CA PRO A 132 -3.40 6.49 -15.18
C PRO A 132 -3.17 5.45 -16.27
N THR A 133 -4.18 5.28 -17.10
CA THR A 133 -4.20 4.35 -18.22
C THR A 133 -4.55 5.08 -19.50
N HIS A 134 -4.43 4.39 -20.65
CA HIS A 134 -4.91 4.91 -21.94
C HIS A 134 -6.40 5.29 -21.94
N ALA A 135 -7.20 4.82 -20.97
CA ALA A 135 -8.61 5.20 -20.82
C ALA A 135 -8.80 6.55 -20.11
N ASP A 136 -7.80 7.03 -19.38
CA ASP A 136 -7.82 8.23 -18.55
C ASP A 136 -6.49 9.00 -18.56
N ASP A 137 -5.97 9.19 -19.76
CA ASP A 137 -4.72 9.86 -20.14
C ASP A 137 -4.69 11.39 -19.97
N THR A 138 -5.63 11.95 -19.21
CA THR A 138 -5.64 13.37 -18.82
C THR A 138 -6.14 13.49 -17.39
N LEU A 139 -5.69 14.52 -16.67
CA LEU A 139 -6.13 14.74 -15.30
C LEU A 139 -7.66 14.87 -15.19
N ALA A 140 -8.30 15.49 -16.18
CA ALA A 140 -9.77 15.61 -16.25
C ALA A 140 -10.47 14.25 -16.37
N LYS A 141 -10.05 13.39 -17.32
CA LYS A 141 -10.61 12.04 -17.46
C LYS A 141 -10.33 11.18 -16.23
N TRP A 142 -9.11 11.25 -15.70
CA TRP A 142 -8.74 10.52 -14.48
C TRP A 142 -9.58 10.96 -13.29
N THR A 143 -9.84 12.27 -13.15
CA THR A 143 -10.72 12.83 -12.12
C THR A 143 -12.17 12.34 -12.30
N HIS A 144 -12.66 12.28 -13.53
CA HIS A 144 -14.00 11.74 -13.81
C HIS A 144 -14.12 10.26 -13.39
N HIS A 145 -13.10 9.44 -13.65
CA HIS A 145 -13.10 8.02 -13.28
C HIS A 145 -12.84 7.75 -11.79
N ASN A 146 -11.92 8.50 -11.17
CA ASN A 146 -11.43 8.24 -9.81
C ASN A 146 -12.08 9.16 -8.77
N GLY A 147 -12.81 10.18 -9.19
CA GLY A 147 -13.50 11.15 -8.34
C GLY A 147 -12.62 12.32 -7.88
N THR A 148 -13.27 13.45 -7.60
CA THR A 148 -12.63 14.70 -7.15
C THR A 148 -11.87 14.54 -5.84
N PHE A 149 -12.36 13.69 -4.93
CA PHE A 149 -11.68 13.36 -3.68
C PHE A 149 -10.27 12.80 -3.92
N ARG A 150 -10.11 11.86 -4.86
CA ARG A 150 -8.80 11.29 -5.20
C ARG A 150 -7.95 12.26 -6.01
N ALA A 151 -8.57 13.05 -6.89
CA ALA A 151 -7.86 14.04 -7.71
C ALA A 151 -7.16 15.10 -6.86
N LYS A 152 -7.76 15.50 -5.75
CA LYS A 152 -7.11 16.37 -4.75
C LYS A 152 -5.77 15.82 -4.30
N PHE A 153 -5.71 14.54 -3.91
CA PHE A 153 -4.48 13.92 -3.43
C PHE A 153 -3.46 13.69 -4.53
N LEU A 154 -3.91 13.34 -5.74
CA LEU A 154 -3.01 13.22 -6.89
C LEU A 154 -2.31 14.54 -7.22
N LYS A 155 -3.04 15.66 -7.23
CA LYS A 155 -2.42 16.99 -7.42
C LYS A 155 -1.37 17.28 -6.36
N ASN A 156 -1.60 16.90 -5.10
CA ASN A 156 -0.65 17.09 -4.00
C ASN A 156 0.60 16.22 -4.14
N LEU A 157 0.45 14.99 -4.61
CA LEU A 157 1.56 14.11 -4.95
C LEU A 157 2.40 14.72 -6.08
N LEU A 158 1.75 15.19 -7.15
CA LEU A 158 2.44 15.84 -8.27
C LEU A 158 3.15 17.14 -7.84
N LYS A 159 2.56 17.93 -6.93
CA LYS A 159 3.21 19.08 -6.31
C LYS A 159 4.41 18.67 -5.47
N ALA A 160 4.35 17.55 -4.74
CA ALA A 160 5.49 17.03 -3.99
C ALA A 160 6.63 16.59 -4.91
N TRP A 161 6.32 15.98 -6.06
CA TRP A 161 7.31 15.47 -7.01
C TRP A 161 7.93 16.52 -7.92
N PHE A 162 7.16 17.53 -8.33
CA PHE A 162 7.59 18.50 -9.35
C PHE A 162 7.65 19.94 -8.85
N GLY A 163 7.31 20.20 -7.59
CA GLY A 163 7.33 21.54 -7.00
C GLY A 163 6.52 22.55 -7.82
N ASP A 164 7.14 23.70 -8.12
CA ASP A 164 6.52 24.80 -8.88
C ASP A 164 6.25 24.47 -10.36
N ALA A 165 6.97 23.48 -10.91
CA ALA A 165 6.75 23.05 -12.28
C ALA A 165 5.36 22.41 -12.46
N ALA A 166 4.80 21.80 -11.42
CA ALA A 166 3.41 21.35 -11.41
C ALA A 166 2.45 22.49 -11.02
N ASN A 167 1.59 22.91 -11.95
CA ASN A 167 0.60 23.94 -11.72
C ASN A 167 -0.68 23.71 -12.54
N ALA A 168 -1.73 24.49 -12.26
CA ALA A 168 -3.01 24.32 -12.95
C ALA A 168 -2.94 24.57 -14.48
N GLY A 169 -1.99 25.38 -14.95
CA GLY A 169 -1.83 25.69 -16.38
C GLY A 169 -1.27 24.54 -17.22
N ASN A 170 -0.71 23.50 -16.57
CA ASN A 170 -0.15 22.33 -17.25
C ASN A 170 -0.64 21.00 -16.66
N ASP A 171 -1.85 20.99 -16.09
CA ASP A 171 -2.44 19.82 -15.43
C ASP A 171 -1.52 19.18 -14.38
N TYR A 172 -0.75 20.00 -13.66
CA TYR A 172 0.20 19.57 -12.63
C TYR A 172 1.24 18.57 -13.15
N LEU A 173 1.59 18.63 -14.44
CA LEU A 173 2.47 17.66 -15.10
C LEU A 173 1.97 16.20 -15.03
N PHE A 174 0.65 15.99 -14.97
CA PHE A 174 0.05 14.66 -14.95
C PHE A 174 0.58 13.75 -16.09
N ASN A 175 0.77 14.31 -17.29
CA ASN A 175 1.28 13.59 -18.46
C ASN A 175 2.82 13.49 -18.54
N ALA A 176 3.55 14.01 -17.54
CA ALA A 176 4.99 13.77 -17.43
C ALA A 176 5.28 12.34 -16.91
N LEU A 177 4.28 11.67 -16.34
CA LEU A 177 4.40 10.31 -15.83
C LEU A 177 3.92 9.27 -16.86
N PRO A 178 4.44 8.03 -16.82
CA PRO A 178 4.01 6.98 -17.73
C PRO A 178 2.51 6.67 -17.64
N ILE A 179 1.86 6.57 -18.80
CA ILE A 179 0.48 6.12 -18.92
C ILE A 179 0.48 4.60 -19.18
N ARG A 180 -0.21 3.82 -18.33
CA ARG A 180 -0.21 2.36 -18.43
C ARG A 180 -1.17 1.87 -19.52
N ASN A 181 -0.87 0.71 -20.10
CA ASN A 181 -1.91 -0.10 -20.71
C ASN A 181 -2.79 -0.73 -19.62
N GLY A 182 -4.02 -0.22 -19.44
CA GLY A 182 -4.94 -0.69 -18.40
C GLY A 182 -5.35 -2.16 -18.48
N THR A 183 -5.14 -2.83 -19.62
CA THR A 183 -5.44 -4.26 -19.81
C THR A 183 -4.20 -5.15 -19.74
N HIS A 184 -3.00 -4.56 -19.68
CA HIS A 184 -1.75 -5.30 -19.59
C HIS A 184 -1.46 -5.69 -18.13
N ASN A 185 -0.90 -6.88 -17.95
CA ASN A 185 -0.46 -7.38 -16.66
C ASN A 185 1.06 -7.16 -16.54
N ASP A 186 1.48 -6.24 -15.69
CA ASP A 186 2.89 -5.91 -15.48
C ASP A 186 3.45 -6.58 -14.21
N SER A 187 2.89 -7.73 -13.83
CA SER A 187 3.36 -8.46 -12.65
C SER A 187 4.71 -9.16 -12.88
N LEU A 188 5.34 -9.57 -11.78
CA LEU A 188 6.71 -10.09 -11.74
C LEU A 188 7.01 -11.20 -12.77
N TYR A 189 6.12 -12.16 -12.98
CA TYR A 189 6.36 -13.23 -13.97
C TYR A 189 6.41 -12.69 -15.40
N VAL A 190 5.57 -11.71 -15.72
CA VAL A 190 5.56 -11.08 -17.04
C VAL A 190 6.88 -10.37 -17.29
N MET A 191 7.50 -9.76 -16.28
CA MET A 191 8.83 -9.16 -16.42
C MET A 191 9.89 -10.18 -16.89
N PHE A 192 9.91 -11.39 -16.31
CA PHE A 192 10.83 -12.45 -16.72
C PHE A 192 10.49 -13.05 -18.08
N GLU A 193 9.21 -13.20 -18.41
CA GLU A 193 8.79 -13.59 -19.77
C GLU A 193 9.26 -12.56 -20.81
N LYS A 194 9.14 -11.27 -20.52
CA LYS A 194 9.67 -10.21 -21.40
C LYS A 194 11.18 -10.18 -21.47
N ALA A 195 11.90 -10.63 -20.43
CA ALA A 195 13.34 -10.83 -20.51
C ALA A 195 13.68 -11.98 -21.47
N ILE A 196 12.96 -13.10 -21.41
CA ILE A 196 13.11 -14.23 -22.34
C ILE A 196 12.81 -13.82 -23.78
N GLU A 197 11.80 -12.97 -24.00
CA GLU A 197 11.48 -12.37 -25.31
C GLU A 197 12.55 -11.36 -25.79
N GLY A 198 13.56 -11.05 -24.97
CA GLY A 198 14.59 -10.06 -25.27
C GLY A 198 14.11 -8.60 -25.20
N LYS A 199 12.94 -8.33 -24.60
CA LYS A 199 12.36 -6.99 -24.46
C LYS A 199 12.72 -6.31 -23.15
N MET A 200 12.82 -7.07 -22.06
CA MET A 200 13.31 -6.57 -20.78
C MET A 200 14.84 -6.69 -20.76
N LYS A 201 15.55 -5.56 -20.68
CA LYS A 201 17.02 -5.53 -20.75
C LYS A 201 17.70 -5.39 -19.41
N CYS A 202 17.04 -4.74 -18.46
CA CYS A 202 17.55 -4.51 -17.12
C CYS A 202 16.47 -4.82 -16.10
N ILE A 203 16.83 -5.51 -15.03
CA ILE A 203 16.00 -5.66 -13.83
C ILE A 203 16.82 -5.21 -12.63
N TYR A 204 16.20 -4.38 -11.79
CA TYR A 204 16.75 -3.98 -10.51
C TYR A 204 15.94 -4.64 -9.39
N VAL A 205 16.60 -5.57 -8.68
CA VAL A 205 16.06 -6.32 -7.55
C VAL A 205 16.55 -5.68 -6.25
N CYS A 206 15.64 -5.09 -5.48
CA CYS A 206 15.96 -4.44 -4.20
C CYS A 206 15.34 -5.22 -3.04
N GLY A 207 16.18 -5.85 -2.21
CA GLY A 207 15.75 -6.62 -1.03
C GLY A 207 14.81 -7.78 -1.32
N GLN A 208 15.01 -8.45 -2.47
CA GLN A 208 14.21 -9.60 -2.91
C GLN A 208 15.11 -10.69 -3.50
N ASN A 209 14.58 -11.91 -3.51
CA ASN A 209 15.27 -13.09 -4.04
C ASN A 209 14.35 -13.95 -4.92
N PRO A 210 13.93 -13.46 -6.10
CA PRO A 210 13.00 -14.17 -6.98
C PRO A 210 13.49 -15.56 -7.41
N GLN A 211 14.80 -15.82 -7.39
CA GLN A 211 15.37 -17.15 -7.68
C GLN A 211 15.08 -18.19 -6.59
N ILE A 212 14.49 -17.80 -5.46
CA ILE A 212 14.02 -18.70 -4.40
C ILE A 212 12.52 -18.53 -4.15
N THR A 213 12.02 -17.30 -4.12
CA THR A 213 10.67 -17.00 -3.63
C THR A 213 9.55 -17.29 -4.65
N ASN A 214 9.89 -17.47 -5.92
CA ASN A 214 8.91 -17.67 -6.98
C ASN A 214 8.68 -19.15 -7.29
N ALA A 215 7.42 -19.52 -7.57
CA ALA A 215 7.02 -20.91 -7.81
C ALA A 215 7.64 -21.56 -9.06
N ASN A 216 7.98 -20.78 -10.10
CA ASN A 216 8.55 -21.29 -11.35
C ASN A 216 9.95 -20.72 -11.58
N LEU A 217 10.93 -21.33 -10.92
CA LEU A 217 12.33 -20.94 -10.99
C LEU A 217 12.96 -21.18 -12.36
N THR A 218 12.32 -21.97 -13.23
CA THR A 218 12.80 -22.17 -14.60
C THR A 218 12.58 -20.92 -15.43
N ILE A 219 11.40 -20.29 -15.32
CA ILE A 219 11.11 -19.02 -16.02
C ILE A 219 11.98 -17.90 -15.46
N VAL A 220 12.09 -17.79 -14.13
CA VAL A 220 12.91 -16.77 -13.48
C VAL A 220 14.36 -16.85 -13.98
N ASN A 221 14.98 -18.03 -13.90
CA ASN A 221 16.37 -18.22 -14.34
C ASN A 221 16.59 -17.96 -15.82
N LYS A 222 15.68 -18.43 -16.68
CA LYS A 222 15.74 -18.13 -18.11
C LYS A 222 15.64 -16.63 -18.37
N GLY A 223 14.76 -15.93 -17.65
CA GLY A 223 14.65 -14.48 -17.71
C GLY A 223 15.96 -13.80 -17.31
N LEU A 224 16.52 -14.15 -16.16
CA LEU A 224 17.77 -13.58 -15.65
C LEU A 224 18.92 -13.73 -16.66
N LYS A 225 19.09 -14.91 -17.28
CA LYS A 225 20.12 -15.16 -18.31
C LYS A 225 19.98 -14.34 -19.60
N ASN A 226 18.79 -13.81 -19.88
CA ASN A 226 18.52 -13.03 -21.10
C ASN A 226 18.54 -11.51 -20.84
N LEU A 227 18.85 -11.07 -19.62
CA LEU A 227 19.06 -9.66 -19.33
C LEU A 227 20.43 -9.21 -19.86
N ASN A 228 20.53 -7.93 -20.23
CA ASN A 228 21.82 -7.28 -20.43
C ASN A 228 22.48 -7.02 -19.07
N THR A 229 21.71 -6.48 -18.12
CA THR A 229 22.19 -6.11 -16.78
C THR A 229 21.19 -6.53 -15.71
N LEU A 230 21.68 -7.11 -14.63
CA LEU A 230 20.94 -7.36 -13.39
C LEU A 230 21.57 -6.51 -12.28
N ILE A 231 20.77 -5.66 -11.64
CA ILE A 231 21.21 -4.93 -10.46
C ILE A 231 20.56 -5.58 -9.24
N VAL A 232 21.36 -5.98 -8.25
CA VAL A 232 20.86 -6.50 -6.98
C VAL A 232 21.34 -5.62 -5.83
N GLN A 233 20.40 -5.03 -5.09
CA GLN A 233 20.67 -4.32 -3.85
C GLN A 233 20.15 -5.15 -2.69
N ASP A 234 21.07 -5.70 -1.91
CA ASP A 234 20.74 -6.59 -0.79
C ASP A 234 21.82 -6.51 0.28
N VAL A 235 21.50 -7.03 1.47
CA VAL A 235 22.46 -7.15 2.58
C VAL A 235 23.41 -8.31 2.34
N PHE A 236 22.95 -9.36 1.64
CA PHE A 236 23.75 -10.54 1.33
C PHE A 236 23.74 -10.84 -0.17
N VAL A 237 24.85 -11.36 -0.68
CA VAL A 237 24.84 -12.05 -1.97
C VAL A 237 23.91 -13.25 -1.82
N ASN A 238 22.86 -13.28 -2.66
CA ASN A 238 21.82 -14.30 -2.63
C ASN A 238 21.73 -15.02 -3.99
N GLU A 239 20.86 -16.02 -4.11
CA GLU A 239 20.72 -16.85 -5.31
C GLU A 239 20.27 -16.06 -6.54
N THR A 240 19.65 -14.90 -6.37
CA THR A 240 19.35 -14.00 -7.49
C THR A 240 20.60 -13.23 -7.93
N ALA A 241 21.41 -12.72 -7.00
CA ALA A 241 22.68 -12.07 -7.34
C ALA A 241 23.71 -13.04 -7.93
N ALA A 242 23.74 -14.28 -7.45
CA ALA A 242 24.63 -15.33 -7.92
C ALA A 242 23.92 -16.33 -8.86
N PHE A 243 22.87 -15.89 -9.58
CA PHE A 243 22.03 -16.83 -10.36
C PHE A 243 22.82 -17.62 -11.42
N TRP A 244 23.92 -17.04 -11.92
CA TRP A 244 24.81 -17.66 -12.90
C TRP A 244 25.60 -18.85 -12.33
N GLU A 245 25.68 -19.00 -11.00
CA GLU A 245 26.28 -20.16 -10.32
C GLU A 245 25.28 -21.29 -10.06
N ARG A 246 24.02 -21.17 -10.52
CA ARG A 246 22.99 -22.19 -10.29
C ARG A 246 23.45 -23.55 -10.81
N PRO A 247 23.28 -24.65 -10.03
CA PRO A 247 23.64 -25.99 -10.48
C PRO A 247 23.01 -26.37 -11.82
N GLY A 248 23.85 -26.83 -12.76
CA GLY A 248 23.46 -27.19 -14.13
C GLY A 248 23.65 -26.07 -15.15
N ASP A 249 23.94 -24.84 -14.71
CA ASP A 249 24.29 -23.74 -15.61
C ASP A 249 25.81 -23.70 -15.87
N ASN A 250 26.19 -23.22 -17.05
CA ASN A 250 27.57 -22.91 -17.39
C ASN A 250 27.75 -21.38 -17.40
N PRO A 251 28.48 -20.80 -16.44
CA PRO A 251 28.70 -19.35 -16.37
C PRO A 251 29.21 -18.72 -17.66
N ALA A 252 30.03 -19.44 -18.43
CA ALA A 252 30.61 -18.94 -19.68
C ALA A 252 29.56 -18.64 -20.77
N ASP A 253 28.39 -19.27 -20.69
CA ASP A 253 27.30 -19.08 -21.66
C ASP A 253 26.37 -17.90 -21.27
N ILE A 254 26.56 -17.32 -20.08
CA ILE A 254 25.69 -16.29 -19.52
C ILE A 254 26.36 -14.92 -19.70
N GLN A 255 25.71 -14.04 -20.45
CA GLN A 255 26.26 -12.73 -20.82
C GLN A 255 25.69 -11.57 -19.99
N THR A 256 24.81 -11.87 -19.02
CA THR A 256 24.21 -10.87 -18.15
C THR A 256 25.26 -10.28 -17.22
N GLU A 257 25.45 -8.96 -17.29
CA GLU A 257 26.26 -8.22 -16.33
C GLU A 257 25.51 -8.15 -14.99
N VAL A 258 26.17 -8.51 -13.89
CA VAL A 258 25.57 -8.42 -12.55
C VAL A 258 26.27 -7.35 -11.72
N ILE A 259 25.50 -6.40 -11.21
CA ILE A 259 25.96 -5.37 -10.30
C ILE A 259 25.34 -5.63 -8.93
N PHE A 260 26.17 -5.94 -7.94
CA PHE A 260 25.73 -6.07 -6.55
C PHE A 260 26.01 -4.79 -5.76
N MET A 261 24.97 -4.19 -5.18
CA MET A 261 25.04 -2.99 -4.36
C MET A 261 24.81 -3.36 -2.89
N PRO A 262 25.86 -3.37 -2.03
CA PRO A 262 25.73 -3.83 -0.65
C PRO A 262 24.89 -2.84 0.19
N ALA A 263 23.68 -3.27 0.56
CA ALA A 263 22.79 -2.49 1.40
C ALA A 263 23.08 -2.71 2.88
N ALA A 264 22.93 -1.65 3.68
CA ALA A 264 22.99 -1.75 5.13
C ALA A 264 21.74 -2.47 5.69
N SER A 265 21.93 -3.26 6.74
CA SER A 265 20.86 -3.88 7.51
C SER A 265 19.91 -2.83 8.07
N TYR A 266 18.66 -3.22 8.37
CA TYR A 266 17.70 -2.31 9.01
C TYR A 266 18.16 -1.82 10.40
N LEU A 267 19.07 -2.55 11.05
CA LEU A 267 19.66 -2.15 12.34
C LEU A 267 20.72 -1.04 12.20
N GLU A 268 21.34 -0.91 11.03
CA GLU A 268 22.47 -0.02 10.75
C GLU A 268 22.03 1.36 10.21
N ARG A 269 20.72 1.62 10.22
CA ARG A 269 20.12 2.85 9.68
C ARG A 269 18.89 3.26 10.48
N CYS A 270 18.55 4.54 10.36
CA CYS A 270 17.31 5.09 10.91
C CYS A 270 16.18 5.11 9.86
N GLY A 271 14.96 5.34 10.33
CA GLY A 271 13.79 5.56 9.51
C GLY A 271 12.53 4.96 10.11
N THR A 272 11.49 4.79 9.32
CA THR A 272 10.21 4.26 9.80
C THR A 272 9.92 2.87 9.26
N MET A 273 9.26 2.05 10.08
CA MET A 273 8.58 0.83 9.63
C MET A 273 7.10 0.90 10.00
N THR A 274 6.24 0.47 9.08
CA THR A 274 4.79 0.41 9.24
C THR A 274 4.36 -1.04 9.40
N ASN A 275 3.78 -1.38 10.56
CA ASN A 275 3.36 -2.74 10.86
C ASN A 275 1.95 -3.06 10.30
N SER A 276 1.47 -4.28 10.58
CA SER A 276 0.17 -4.80 10.10
C SER A 276 -1.05 -3.96 10.52
N MET A 277 -0.95 -3.18 11.61
CA MET A 277 -2.03 -2.30 12.08
C MET A 277 -1.89 -0.85 11.57
N ARG A 278 -1.04 -0.61 10.56
CA ARG A 278 -0.77 0.71 9.95
C ARG A 278 0.03 1.67 10.85
N MET A 279 0.64 1.15 11.92
CA MET A 279 1.42 1.98 12.84
C MET A 279 2.82 2.24 12.29
N ILE A 280 3.07 3.50 11.95
CA ILE A 280 4.35 4.04 11.50
C ILE A 280 5.22 4.28 12.74
N GLN A 281 6.31 3.54 12.85
CA GLN A 281 7.20 3.57 14.02
C GLN A 281 8.59 4.01 13.61
N TRP A 282 9.09 5.09 14.24
CA TRP A 282 10.47 5.51 14.07
C TRP A 282 11.45 4.54 14.74
N ARG A 283 12.53 4.22 14.03
CA ARG A 283 13.63 3.35 14.43
C ARG A 283 14.92 4.15 14.37
N MET A 284 15.72 4.04 15.43
CA MET A 284 17.04 4.65 15.50
C MET A 284 18.06 3.74 14.84
N LYS A 285 19.13 4.35 14.30
CA LYS A 285 20.33 3.61 13.92
C LYS A 285 20.97 3.02 15.18
N GLY A 286 21.34 1.74 15.11
CA GLY A 286 22.17 1.07 16.11
C GLY A 286 23.65 1.21 15.73
N PRO A 287 24.30 0.14 15.22
CA PRO A 287 25.68 0.21 14.75
C PRO A 287 25.83 1.00 13.44
N ASP A 288 27.09 1.33 13.11
CA ASP A 288 27.45 1.81 11.78
C ASP A 288 27.31 0.70 10.72
N PRO A 289 26.99 1.05 9.46
CA PRO A 289 26.98 0.07 8.36
C PRO A 289 28.30 -0.69 8.27
N THR A 290 28.20 -2.01 8.12
CA THR A 290 29.37 -2.89 8.02
C THR A 290 30.12 -2.71 6.69
N ASN A 291 31.45 -2.66 6.73
CA ASN A 291 32.32 -2.48 5.55
C ASN A 291 31.89 -1.27 4.69
N ASP A 292 31.79 -1.46 3.37
CA ASP A 292 31.34 -0.44 2.43
C ASP A 292 29.82 -0.49 2.17
N SER A 293 29.05 -1.19 3.00
CA SER A 293 27.59 -1.16 2.87
C SER A 293 27.03 0.24 3.12
N ARG A 294 25.89 0.54 2.48
CA ARG A 294 25.24 1.85 2.58
C ARG A 294 23.73 1.70 2.79
N PRO A 295 23.08 2.56 3.59
CA PRO A 295 21.62 2.56 3.70
C PRO A 295 20.96 2.75 2.33
N ASP A 296 19.81 2.11 2.08
CA ASP A 296 19.11 2.21 0.79
C ASP A 296 18.85 3.67 0.37
N TYR A 297 18.51 4.56 1.31
CA TYR A 297 18.26 5.98 1.01
C TYR A 297 19.50 6.69 0.45
N TRP A 298 20.71 6.28 0.86
CA TRP A 298 21.96 6.80 0.33
C TRP A 298 22.19 6.27 -1.09
N ILE A 299 21.98 4.97 -1.30
CA ILE A 299 22.19 4.35 -2.63
C ILE A 299 21.23 4.97 -3.65
N CYS A 300 19.95 5.12 -3.29
CA CYS A 300 18.95 5.78 -4.13
C CYS A 300 19.30 7.25 -4.42
N ASP A 301 19.78 8.02 -3.42
CA ASP A 301 20.19 9.41 -3.61
C ASP A 301 21.32 9.54 -4.64
N LYS A 302 22.40 8.76 -4.47
CA LYS A 302 23.57 8.83 -5.35
C LYS A 302 23.23 8.34 -6.76
N LEU A 303 22.44 7.27 -6.87
CA LEU A 303 21.97 6.76 -8.16
C LEU A 303 21.11 7.81 -8.88
N TRP A 304 20.14 8.41 -8.19
CA TRP A 304 19.27 9.43 -8.79
C TRP A 304 20.05 10.66 -9.25
N LYS A 305 20.91 11.22 -8.39
CA LYS A 305 21.75 12.37 -8.75
C LYS A 305 22.66 12.07 -9.94
N ARG A 306 23.18 10.84 -10.04
CA ARG A 306 23.98 10.42 -11.20
C ARG A 306 23.14 10.36 -12.49
N ILE A 307 21.91 9.85 -12.42
CA ILE A 307 20.97 9.86 -13.55
C ILE A 307 20.69 11.30 -13.98
N VAL A 308 20.31 12.18 -13.05
CA VAL A 308 20.04 13.60 -13.36
C VAL A 308 21.25 14.26 -14.03
N GLU A 309 22.46 14.04 -13.51
CA GLU A 309 23.70 14.58 -14.10
C GLU A 309 23.94 14.08 -15.53
N LEU A 310 23.66 12.80 -15.82
CA LEU A 310 23.79 12.25 -17.18
C LEU A 310 22.78 12.85 -18.16
N TYR A 311 21.61 13.27 -17.67
CA TYR A 311 20.51 13.80 -18.48
C TYR A 311 20.43 15.33 -18.49
N LYS A 312 21.32 16.04 -17.78
CA LYS A 312 21.25 17.50 -17.60
C LYS A 312 21.20 18.27 -18.92
N ASP A 313 21.96 17.82 -19.92
CA ASP A 313 22.08 18.44 -21.24
C ASP A 313 21.15 17.81 -22.28
N SER A 314 20.31 16.84 -21.89
CA SER A 314 19.37 16.20 -22.82
C SER A 314 18.31 17.19 -23.28
N THR A 315 18.12 17.24 -24.61
CA THR A 315 17.09 18.00 -25.29
C THR A 315 15.87 17.15 -25.69
N ASP A 316 15.90 15.84 -25.46
CA ASP A 316 14.77 14.97 -25.78
C ASP A 316 13.59 15.26 -24.83
N PRO A 317 12.39 15.59 -25.34
CA PRO A 317 11.24 15.91 -24.50
C PRO A 317 10.90 14.85 -23.47
N LYS A 318 11.13 13.56 -23.75
CA LYS A 318 10.84 12.45 -22.81
C LYS A 318 11.69 12.50 -21.54
N ASP A 319 12.86 13.14 -21.61
CA ASP A 319 13.82 13.21 -20.50
C ASP A 319 13.51 14.38 -19.56
N ASN A 320 12.56 15.26 -19.93
CA ASN A 320 12.19 16.40 -19.10
C ASN A 320 11.68 15.98 -17.72
N THR A 321 10.99 14.84 -17.60
CA THR A 321 10.53 14.33 -16.30
C THR A 321 11.69 14.12 -15.33
N ILE A 322 12.85 13.64 -15.80
CA ILE A 322 14.04 13.45 -14.97
C ILE A 322 14.55 14.78 -14.41
N LYS A 323 14.56 15.83 -15.25
CA LYS A 323 15.07 17.16 -14.89
C LYS A 323 14.12 17.96 -14.00
N LEU A 324 12.81 17.69 -14.07
CA LEU A 324 11.79 18.44 -13.34
C LEU A 324 11.47 17.86 -11.96
N LEU A 325 11.81 16.60 -11.70
CA LEU A 325 11.60 15.98 -10.40
C LEU A 325 12.45 16.66 -9.31
N THR A 326 11.82 17.00 -8.20
CA THR A 326 12.48 17.58 -7.04
C THR A 326 13.21 16.51 -6.22
N TRP A 327 14.36 16.88 -5.63
CA TRP A 327 15.15 15.98 -4.79
C TRP A 327 15.87 16.75 -3.67
N ASN A 328 15.09 17.41 -2.82
CA ASN A 328 15.56 18.45 -1.90
C ASN A 328 15.71 17.94 -0.45
N TYR A 329 16.29 16.76 -0.27
CA TYR A 329 16.38 16.11 1.04
C TYR A 329 17.67 16.41 1.81
N GLY A 330 18.63 17.09 1.17
CA GLY A 330 19.97 17.34 1.69
C GLY A 330 20.99 16.31 1.22
N ASP A 331 22.06 16.13 2.00
CA ASP A 331 23.11 15.13 1.74
C ASP A 331 23.04 14.00 2.79
N PRO A 332 22.75 12.75 2.37
CA PRO A 332 22.67 11.62 3.29
C PRO A 332 24.01 11.27 3.95
N GLU A 333 25.15 11.74 3.43
CA GLU A 333 26.47 11.57 4.07
C GLU A 333 26.67 12.53 5.23
N ALA A 334 26.21 13.78 5.08
CA ALA A 334 26.35 14.80 6.10
C ALA A 334 25.46 14.51 7.32
N ASN A 335 24.20 14.12 7.07
CA ASN A 335 23.26 13.75 8.14
C ASN A 335 22.14 12.85 7.63
N GLY A 336 22.34 11.53 7.73
CA GLY A 336 21.35 10.54 7.30
C GLY A 336 20.01 10.61 8.04
N GLU A 337 20.00 10.96 9.33
CA GLU A 337 18.73 11.11 10.08
C GLU A 337 17.92 12.30 9.57
N ALA A 338 18.55 13.47 9.41
CA ALA A 338 17.87 14.64 8.85
C ALA A 338 17.38 14.39 7.41
N TYR A 339 18.16 13.66 6.61
CA TYR A 339 17.77 13.25 5.26
C TYR A 339 16.47 12.42 5.27
N VAL A 340 16.39 11.40 6.12
CA VAL A 340 15.19 10.56 6.25
C VAL A 340 14.01 11.33 6.86
N GLU A 341 14.25 12.24 7.81
CA GLU A 341 13.21 13.12 8.32
C GLU A 341 12.65 14.03 7.23
N ASN A 342 13.48 14.56 6.33
CA ASN A 342 13.02 15.39 5.22
C ASN A 342 12.14 14.62 4.23
N ILE A 343 12.46 13.35 3.94
CA ILE A 343 11.57 12.46 3.18
C ILE A 343 10.23 12.28 3.90
N MET A 344 10.26 12.02 5.21
CA MET A 344 9.03 11.85 5.99
C MET A 344 8.19 13.14 6.07
N LYS A 345 8.82 14.31 6.06
CA LYS A 345 8.13 15.61 5.98
C LYS A 345 7.49 15.83 4.61
N GLU A 346 8.13 15.45 3.51
CA GLU A 346 7.48 15.44 2.19
C GLU A 346 6.27 14.49 2.18
N CYS A 347 6.42 13.30 2.76
CA CYS A 347 5.32 12.34 2.90
C CYS A 347 4.16 12.94 3.70
N ASN A 348 4.45 13.65 4.80
CA ASN A 348 3.44 14.39 5.57
C ASN A 348 2.77 15.48 4.73
N GLY A 349 3.57 16.32 4.08
CA GLY A 349 3.12 17.46 3.31
C GLY A 349 3.25 18.80 4.03
N TYR A 350 3.16 19.86 3.23
CA TYR A 350 3.31 21.25 3.64
C TYR A 350 2.18 22.11 3.07
N ASP A 351 1.84 23.17 3.80
CA ASP A 351 1.21 24.35 3.21
C ASP A 351 2.27 25.17 2.48
N LEU A 352 2.06 25.41 1.19
CA LEU A 352 3.04 26.08 0.34
C LEU A 352 3.01 27.62 0.48
N LYS A 353 2.02 28.18 1.19
CA LYS A 353 1.93 29.64 1.39
C LYS A 353 2.81 30.13 2.52
N ASP A 354 2.85 29.39 3.63
CA ASP A 354 3.58 29.78 4.85
C ASP A 354 4.64 28.74 5.27
N GLY A 355 4.71 27.58 4.60
CA GLY A 355 5.73 26.56 4.81
C GLY A 355 5.49 25.65 6.01
N HIS A 356 4.35 25.72 6.70
CA HIS A 356 4.11 24.83 7.84
C HIS A 356 3.80 23.39 7.40
N LEU A 357 4.17 22.43 8.24
CA LEU A 357 3.81 21.01 8.04
C LEU A 357 2.31 20.83 8.29
N LEU A 358 1.63 20.17 7.35
CA LEU A 358 0.19 19.93 7.46
C LEU A 358 -0.12 19.10 8.72
N ARG A 359 -1.09 19.56 9.52
CA ARG A 359 -1.49 18.93 10.78
C ARG A 359 -2.25 17.63 10.60
N GLY A 360 -2.92 17.47 9.47
CA GLY A 360 -3.73 16.31 9.15
C GLY A 360 -4.39 16.42 7.79
N ILE A 361 -5.05 15.34 7.37
CA ILE A 361 -5.63 15.18 6.01
C ILE A 361 -6.61 16.31 5.64
N ARG A 362 -7.26 16.92 6.63
CA ARG A 362 -8.23 18.01 6.44
C ARG A 362 -7.61 19.29 5.88
N GLU A 363 -6.32 19.52 6.10
CA GLU A 363 -5.63 20.72 5.61
C GLU A 363 -5.21 20.59 4.13
N ILE A 364 -5.26 19.38 3.54
CA ILE A 364 -4.93 19.16 2.13
C ILE A 364 -5.99 19.81 1.23
N ARG A 365 -5.55 20.66 0.29
CA ARG A 365 -6.37 21.40 -0.68
C ARG A 365 -6.10 20.96 -2.11
N ASP A 366 -6.99 21.28 -3.03
CA ASP A 366 -6.91 20.89 -4.45
C ASP A 366 -6.57 22.07 -5.41
N ASP A 367 -6.22 23.21 -4.83
CA ASP A 367 -5.91 24.49 -5.48
C ASP A 367 -4.41 24.68 -5.78
N GLY A 368 -3.59 23.67 -5.48
CA GLY A 368 -2.14 23.69 -5.69
C GLY A 368 -1.34 24.44 -4.63
N THR A 369 -1.99 24.88 -3.54
CA THR A 369 -1.33 25.61 -2.43
C THR A 369 -0.90 24.70 -1.28
N THR A 370 -1.06 23.38 -1.42
CA THR A 370 -0.48 22.37 -0.54
C THR A 370 0.27 21.33 -1.37
N MET A 371 1.18 20.61 -0.73
CA MET A 371 1.77 19.37 -1.25
C MET A 371 1.69 18.28 -0.19
N ALA A 372 1.64 17.02 -0.63
CA ALA A 372 1.76 15.85 0.25
C ALA A 372 2.14 14.63 -0.59
N GLY A 373 3.33 14.08 -0.36
CA GLY A 373 3.81 12.90 -1.08
C GLY A 373 3.05 11.63 -0.70
N MET A 374 2.44 11.59 0.49
CA MET A 374 1.67 10.45 1.00
C MET A 374 0.45 10.98 1.75
N TRP A 375 -0.69 11.21 1.08
CA TRP A 375 -1.86 11.82 1.74
C TRP A 375 -2.33 11.06 2.99
N ILE A 376 -2.16 9.72 3.02
CA ILE A 376 -2.47 8.91 4.20
C ILE A 376 -1.51 9.15 5.37
N PHE A 377 -0.30 9.65 5.14
CA PHE A 377 0.69 9.96 6.17
C PHE A 377 0.60 11.41 6.67
N THR A 378 -0.19 12.26 6.03
CA THR A 378 -0.43 13.63 6.48
C THR A 378 -1.00 13.64 7.91
N GLY A 379 -0.26 14.27 8.83
CA GLY A 379 -0.50 14.26 10.28
C GLY A 379 0.59 13.54 11.08
N VAL A 380 1.51 12.81 10.43
CA VAL A 380 2.68 12.20 11.11
C VAL A 380 3.66 13.27 11.66
N TYR A 381 3.56 14.51 11.19
CA TYR A 381 4.20 15.70 11.75
C TYR A 381 3.18 16.74 12.28
N GLY A 382 2.06 16.28 12.84
CA GLY A 382 1.04 17.16 13.43
C GLY A 382 1.65 18.20 14.39
N ASP A 383 1.27 19.47 14.25
CA ASP A 383 1.80 20.59 15.05
C ASP A 383 3.35 20.67 15.07
N GLY A 384 4.01 20.21 14.00
CA GLY A 384 5.47 20.19 13.87
C GLY A 384 6.17 19.10 14.68
N VAL A 385 5.43 18.21 15.36
CA VAL A 385 5.98 17.13 16.18
C VAL A 385 6.01 15.83 15.41
N HIS A 386 7.16 15.14 15.39
CA HIS A 386 7.25 13.83 14.74
C HIS A 386 6.51 12.74 15.53
N MET A 387 5.28 12.44 15.14
CA MET A 387 4.38 11.54 15.87
C MET A 387 4.87 10.08 15.89
N ALA A 388 5.58 9.62 14.86
CA ALA A 388 6.14 8.26 14.82
C ALA A 388 7.25 8.01 15.87
N LYS A 389 7.82 9.07 16.45
CA LYS A 389 8.80 9.01 17.53
C LYS A 389 8.16 8.86 18.92
N ARG A 390 6.85 9.07 19.06
CA ARG A 390 6.17 8.97 20.37
C ARG A 390 6.27 7.56 20.98
N ARG A 391 6.31 7.50 22.31
CA ARG A 391 6.46 6.28 23.13
C ARG A 391 5.51 6.24 24.34
N GLY A 392 4.44 7.04 24.32
CA GLY A 392 3.43 7.05 25.39
C GLY A 392 2.72 5.70 25.48
N GLN A 393 2.30 5.32 26.68
CA GLN A 393 1.69 4.01 26.97
C GLN A 393 0.29 4.14 27.56
N GLU A 394 -0.33 5.31 27.41
CA GLU A 394 -1.66 5.56 27.95
C GLU A 394 -2.73 4.79 27.13
N ASP A 395 -3.49 3.93 27.81
CA ASP A 395 -4.65 3.20 27.28
C ASP A 395 -5.90 3.57 28.08
N ASN A 396 -6.40 4.79 27.85
CA ASN A 396 -7.53 5.35 28.61
C ASN A 396 -8.82 4.52 28.45
N GLY A 397 -8.93 3.73 27.39
CA GLY A 397 -10.09 2.88 27.10
C GLY A 397 -9.98 1.46 27.64
N ASN A 398 -8.80 1.05 28.17
CA ASN A 398 -8.49 -0.34 28.53
C ASN A 398 -8.79 -1.32 27.38
N MET A 399 -8.47 -0.91 26.15
CA MET A 399 -8.75 -1.66 24.91
C MET A 399 -7.47 -2.06 24.18
N GLY A 400 -6.29 -1.79 24.75
CA GLY A 400 -5.01 -1.95 24.08
C GLY A 400 -4.79 -0.94 22.96
N ILE A 401 -5.46 0.22 23.02
CA ILE A 401 -5.28 1.31 22.07
C ILE A 401 -4.41 2.37 22.75
N TYR A 402 -3.25 2.64 22.15
CA TYR A 402 -2.25 3.56 22.69
C TYR A 402 -2.04 4.74 21.73
N PRO A 403 -2.90 5.79 21.75
CA PRO A 403 -2.85 6.88 20.77
C PRO A 403 -1.56 7.69 20.79
N ASN A 404 -0.80 7.61 21.89
CA ASN A 404 0.50 8.29 22.04
C ASN A 404 1.70 7.35 21.82
N TYR A 405 1.49 6.11 21.38
CA TYR A 405 2.57 5.24 20.94
C TYR A 405 2.69 5.30 19.41
N ALA A 406 3.78 5.90 18.91
CA ALA A 406 4.01 6.12 17.49
C ALA A 406 2.81 6.81 16.80
N TRP A 407 2.48 6.48 15.54
CA TRP A 407 1.34 7.07 14.83
C TRP A 407 0.70 6.08 13.85
N VAL A 408 -0.63 6.06 13.75
CA VAL A 408 -1.36 5.12 12.89
C VAL A 408 -2.06 5.85 11.74
N TRP A 409 -1.75 5.53 10.49
CA TRP A 409 -2.50 6.14 9.38
C TRP A 409 -3.85 5.45 9.16
N PRO A 410 -4.94 6.17 8.80
CA PRO A 410 -5.00 7.62 8.62
C PRO A 410 -5.31 8.34 9.93
N ASP A 411 -4.73 9.54 10.12
CA ASP A 411 -5.10 10.50 11.16
C ASP A 411 -5.12 9.94 12.60
N ASN A 412 -4.18 9.04 12.91
CA ASN A 412 -4.08 8.31 14.18
C ASN A 412 -5.31 7.42 14.51
N ILE A 413 -6.09 7.00 13.51
CA ILE A 413 -7.25 6.12 13.69
C ILE A 413 -6.76 4.66 13.83
N HIS A 414 -6.70 4.19 15.08
CA HIS A 414 -6.31 2.81 15.41
C HIS A 414 -7.35 1.78 14.94
N MET A 415 -8.64 2.11 15.01
CA MET A 415 -9.71 1.23 14.51
C MET A 415 -10.47 1.85 13.33
N LEU A 416 -10.25 1.28 12.15
CA LEU A 416 -10.96 1.67 10.94
C LEU A 416 -12.46 1.37 11.07
N TYR A 417 -13.28 2.21 10.44
CA TYR A 417 -14.74 2.03 10.42
C TYR A 417 -15.39 2.09 11.81
N ASN A 418 -14.72 2.67 12.80
CA ASN A 418 -15.19 2.77 14.19
C ASN A 418 -16.55 3.45 14.36
N ARG A 419 -17.05 4.25 13.40
CA ARG A 419 -18.44 4.74 13.41
C ARG A 419 -19.47 3.61 13.47
N ALA A 420 -19.15 2.43 12.95
CA ALA A 420 -20.01 1.24 13.04
C ALA A 420 -20.11 0.66 14.46
N SER A 421 -19.27 1.12 15.42
CA SER A 421 -19.43 0.81 16.84
C SER A 421 -20.58 1.58 17.53
N CYS A 422 -21.27 2.46 16.79
CA CYS A 422 -22.40 3.24 17.29
C CYS A 422 -23.67 2.99 16.48
N ASP A 423 -24.81 3.17 17.12
CA ASP A 423 -26.12 3.22 16.46
C ASP A 423 -26.27 4.47 15.57
N GLU A 424 -27.43 4.65 14.94
CA GLU A 424 -27.72 5.80 14.08
C GLU A 424 -27.66 7.16 14.83
N ASN A 425 -27.91 7.15 16.14
CA ASN A 425 -27.89 8.33 17.01
C ASN A 425 -26.49 8.62 17.58
N GLY A 426 -25.49 7.82 17.23
CA GLY A 426 -24.12 8.00 17.70
C GLY A 426 -23.87 7.45 19.11
N LYS A 427 -24.76 6.61 19.63
CA LYS A 427 -24.57 5.92 20.92
C LYS A 427 -23.82 4.61 20.70
N PRO A 428 -22.80 4.29 21.51
CA PRO A 428 -22.10 3.02 21.41
C PRO A 428 -23.07 1.83 21.53
N VAL A 429 -23.01 0.89 20.59
CA VAL A 429 -23.81 -0.35 20.67
C VAL A 429 -23.29 -1.31 21.75
N ARG A 430 -22.02 -1.12 22.16
CA ARG A 430 -21.35 -1.82 23.26
C ARG A 430 -20.72 -0.80 24.21
N PRO A 431 -21.46 -0.33 25.23
CA PRO A 431 -20.99 0.74 26.11
C PRO A 431 -19.69 0.43 26.87
N ASP A 432 -19.46 -0.85 27.19
CA ASP A 432 -18.23 -1.37 27.82
C ASP A 432 -17.02 -1.40 26.88
N GLN A 433 -17.24 -1.19 25.57
CA GLN A 433 -16.22 -1.19 24.52
C GLN A 433 -16.34 0.07 23.64
N ALA A 434 -16.73 1.20 24.23
CA ALA A 434 -16.97 2.44 23.50
C ALA A 434 -15.68 3.00 22.88
N LEU A 435 -15.60 2.97 21.54
CA LEU A 435 -14.47 3.50 20.78
C LEU A 435 -14.64 4.98 20.42
N VAL A 436 -15.85 5.35 19.99
CA VAL A 436 -16.27 6.70 19.62
C VAL A 436 -17.73 6.88 20.02
N TRP A 437 -18.18 8.11 20.22
CA TRP A 437 -19.59 8.44 20.48
C TRP A 437 -19.88 9.88 20.06
N TRP A 438 -21.16 10.19 19.86
CA TRP A 438 -21.61 11.57 19.72
C TRP A 438 -21.76 12.20 21.11
N ASP A 439 -21.09 13.33 21.33
CA ASP A 439 -21.17 14.13 22.54
C ASP A 439 -21.78 15.48 22.18
N GLU A 440 -23.07 15.70 22.48
CA GLU A 440 -23.78 16.94 22.11
C GLU A 440 -23.15 18.21 22.72
N ALA A 441 -22.33 18.08 23.76
CA ALA A 441 -21.69 19.19 24.43
C ALA A 441 -20.37 19.66 23.78
N LYS A 442 -19.83 18.88 22.83
CA LYS A 442 -18.58 19.18 22.10
C LYS A 442 -18.84 19.34 20.61
#